data_AF-A0A0F2RXM8-F1
#
_entry.id   AF-A0A0F2RXM8-F1
#
_cell.length_a   1.000
_cell.length_b   1.000
_cell.length_c   1.000
_cell.angle_alpha   90.00
_cell.angle_beta   90.00
_cell.angle_gamma   90.00
#
_symmetry.space_group_name_H-M   'P 1'
#
loop_
_entity.id
_entity.type
_entity.pdbx_description
1 polymer ?
#
loop_
_entity_poly.entity_id
_entity_poly.type
_entity_poly.pdbx_seq_one_letter_code
_entity_poly.pdbx_strand_id
1 'polypeptide(L)'
;MQIDFSQAVTAEAKAQAAAFERATAIRTECRARILGVGSETTQMNIAQAGILFSTAILNGAVRVDALALAGLIEGDQERAVAWTAWRKAMQAECRRAIEDGDVPVWPDVPTGVAEFAARH
;
A
#
# COMPACT_ATOMS: atom_id res chain seq x y z
N MET A 1 40.85 32.33 23.25
CA MET A 1 39.55 32.16 22.56
C MET A 1 39.39 30.68 22.29
N GLN A 2 38.47 30.02 22.99
CA GLN A 2 38.25 28.57 22.89
C GLN A 2 36.93 28.39 22.14
N ILE A 3 37.01 27.97 20.88
CA ILE A 3 35.82 27.72 20.07
C ILE A 3 35.17 26.45 20.62
N ASP A 4 33.92 26.58 21.05
CA ASP A 4 33.13 25.45 21.53
C ASP A 4 32.54 24.70 20.33
N PHE A 5 33.14 23.55 20.00
CA PHE A 5 32.71 22.68 18.92
C PHE A 5 31.55 21.75 19.32
N SER A 6 31.06 21.80 20.56
CA SER A 6 29.88 21.00 20.98
C SER A 6 28.58 21.44 20.29
N GLN A 7 28.57 22.63 19.67
CA GLN A 7 27.48 23.12 18.81
C GLN A 7 27.76 23.00 17.31
N ALA A 8 28.85 22.36 16.90
CA ALA A 8 29.16 22.19 15.49
C ALA A 8 28.20 21.17 14.85
N VAL A 9 27.17 21.66 14.15
CA VAL A 9 26.33 20.80 13.30
C VAL A 9 27.19 20.33 12.13
N THR A 10 27.59 19.07 12.17
CA THR A 10 28.46 18.47 11.14
C THR A 10 27.71 18.29 9.83
N ALA A 11 28.44 18.19 8.72
CA ALA A 11 27.86 17.92 7.41
C ALA A 11 27.13 16.56 7.40
N GLU A 12 27.67 15.57 8.13
CA GLU A 12 27.10 14.24 8.29
C GLU A 12 25.76 14.30 9.05
N ALA A 13 25.65 15.11 10.11
CA ALA A 13 24.42 15.28 10.85
C ALA A 13 23.32 15.92 9.97
N LYS A 14 23.68 16.91 9.15
CA LYS A 14 22.74 17.51 8.18
C LYS A 14 22.29 16.50 7.12
N ALA A 15 23.22 15.70 6.60
CA ALA A 15 22.91 14.67 5.61
C ALA A 15 21.98 13.59 6.17
N GLN A 16 22.19 13.16 7.42
CA GLN A 16 21.30 12.20 8.09
C GLN A 16 19.90 12.77 8.33
N ALA A 17 19.79 14.02 8.78
CA ALA A 17 18.51 14.68 8.95
C ALA A 17 17.74 14.79 7.63
N ALA A 18 18.41 15.24 6.56
CA ALA A 18 17.81 15.32 5.23
C ALA A 18 17.35 13.95 4.69
N ALA A 19 18.15 12.89 4.90
CA ALA A 19 17.76 11.54 4.52
C ALA A 19 16.53 11.04 5.29
N PHE A 20 16.44 11.35 6.60
CA PHE A 20 15.29 10.99 7.43
C PHE A 20 14.01 11.74 7.02
N GLU A 21 14.12 13.04 6.77
CA GLU A 21 13.02 13.87 6.27
C GLU A 21 12.50 13.35 4.93
N ARG A 22 13.40 13.08 3.98
CA ARG A 22 13.05 12.48 2.69
C ARG A 22 12.37 11.13 2.86
N ALA A 23 12.90 10.24 3.69
CA ALA A 23 12.31 8.93 3.92
C ALA A 23 10.89 9.03 4.51
N THR A 24 10.67 10.01 5.38
CA THR A 24 9.35 10.29 5.95
C THR A 24 8.39 10.83 4.89
N ALA A 25 8.83 11.76 4.04
CA ALA A 25 8.05 12.26 2.92
C ALA A 25 7.62 11.14 1.96
N ILE A 26 8.55 10.26 1.58
CA ILE A 26 8.27 9.10 0.72
C ILE A 26 7.23 8.18 1.37
N ARG A 27 7.38 7.84 2.66
CA ARG A 27 6.41 7.00 3.38
C ARG A 27 5.02 7.61 3.41
N THR A 28 4.91 8.91 3.65
CA THR A 28 3.64 9.63 3.70
C THR A 28 2.96 9.63 2.33
N GLU A 29 3.70 9.97 1.27
CA GLU A 29 3.17 9.97 -0.10
C GLU A 29 2.74 8.57 -0.56
N CYS A 30 3.56 7.56 -0.26
CA CYS A 30 3.27 6.15 -0.53
C CYS A 30 1.92 5.74 0.07
N ARG A 31 1.70 6.09 1.35
CA ARG A 31 0.45 5.83 2.06
C ARG A 31 -0.70 6.62 1.43
N ALA A 32 -0.52 7.90 1.16
CA ALA A 32 -1.55 8.76 0.58
C ALA A 32 -2.04 8.21 -0.77
N ARG A 33 -1.13 7.77 -1.64
CA ARG A 33 -1.46 7.17 -2.95
C ARG A 33 -2.26 5.88 -2.81
N ILE A 34 -1.84 4.98 -1.92
CA ILE A 34 -2.57 3.72 -1.66
C ILE A 34 -3.97 4.02 -1.14
N LEU A 35 -4.08 4.92 -0.14
CA LEU A 35 -5.36 5.29 0.45
C LEU A 35 -6.26 6.08 -0.50
N GLY A 36 -5.69 6.79 -1.47
CA GLY A 36 -6.43 7.49 -2.53
C GLY A 36 -7.17 6.54 -3.47
N VAL A 37 -6.74 5.29 -3.59
CA VAL A 37 -7.43 4.27 -4.40
C VAL A 37 -8.38 3.44 -3.53
N GLY A 38 -7.96 3.07 -2.32
CA GLY A 38 -8.77 2.29 -1.39
C GLY A 38 -8.49 2.69 0.05
N SER A 39 -9.52 3.22 0.72
CA SER A 39 -9.47 3.62 2.12
C SER A 39 -9.08 2.44 3.04
N GLU A 40 -8.74 2.73 4.29
CA GLU A 40 -8.49 1.65 5.27
C GLU A 40 -9.73 0.77 5.45
N THR A 41 -10.92 1.37 5.45
CA THR A 41 -12.20 0.65 5.48
C THR A 41 -12.36 -0.27 4.27
N THR A 42 -12.13 0.24 3.06
CA THR A 42 -12.17 -0.53 1.82
C THR A 42 -11.19 -1.71 1.87
N GLN A 43 -9.98 -1.49 2.38
CA GLN A 43 -8.98 -2.56 2.54
C GLN A 43 -9.44 -3.66 3.49
N MET A 44 -10.07 -3.29 4.62
CA MET A 44 -10.64 -4.26 5.56
C MET A 44 -11.79 -5.03 4.93
N ASN A 45 -12.68 -4.34 4.21
CA ASN A 45 -13.84 -4.94 3.55
C ASN A 45 -13.41 -5.94 2.45
N ILE A 46 -12.42 -5.60 1.63
CA ILE A 46 -11.84 -6.53 0.64
C ILE A 46 -11.22 -7.76 1.33
N ALA A 47 -10.48 -7.57 2.42
CA ALA A 47 -9.88 -8.68 3.16
C ALA A 47 -10.95 -9.59 3.78
N GLN A 48 -11.99 -9.02 4.37
CA GLN A 48 -13.11 -9.76 4.94
C GLN A 48 -13.88 -10.54 3.86
N ALA A 49 -14.14 -9.94 2.70
CA ALA A 49 -14.78 -10.62 1.57
C ALA A 49 -13.95 -11.84 1.12
N GLY A 50 -12.62 -11.72 1.04
CA GLY A 50 -11.73 -12.83 0.73
C GLY A 50 -11.78 -13.96 1.75
N ILE A 51 -11.88 -13.62 3.04
CA ILE A 51 -12.06 -14.61 4.13
C ILE A 51 -13.41 -15.32 3.98
N LEU A 52 -14.51 -14.57 3.86
CA LEU A 52 -15.86 -15.13 3.72
C LEU A 52 -15.96 -16.06 2.50
N PHE A 53 -15.41 -15.65 1.36
CA PHE A 53 -15.36 -16.47 0.15
C PHE A 53 -14.59 -17.77 0.40
N SER A 54 -13.38 -17.67 0.95
CA SER A 54 -12.52 -18.85 1.18
C SER A 54 -13.15 -19.83 2.17
N THR A 55 -13.74 -19.32 3.26
CA THR A 55 -14.45 -20.14 4.24
C THR A 55 -15.67 -20.83 3.64
N ALA A 56 -16.45 -20.15 2.80
CA ALA A 56 -17.60 -20.76 2.13
C ALA A 56 -17.17 -21.91 1.21
N ILE A 57 -16.13 -21.70 0.40
CA ILE A 57 -15.57 -22.76 -0.48
C ILE A 57 -15.06 -23.94 0.33
N LEU A 58 -14.32 -23.72 1.41
CA LEU A 58 -13.81 -24.79 2.28
C LEU A 58 -14.93 -25.60 2.94
N ASN A 59 -16.09 -24.97 3.19
CA ASN A 59 -17.28 -25.62 3.71
C ASN A 59 -18.17 -26.26 2.63
N GLY A 60 -17.70 -26.32 1.37
CA GLY A 60 -18.39 -27.01 0.28
C GLY A 60 -19.44 -26.17 -0.45
N ALA A 61 -19.51 -24.85 -0.21
CA ALA A 61 -20.37 -23.98 -1.01
C ALA A 61 -19.91 -23.96 -2.47
N VAL A 62 -20.86 -23.89 -3.39
CA VAL A 62 -20.56 -23.64 -4.80
C VAL A 62 -20.10 -22.19 -5.00
N ARG A 63 -19.29 -21.95 -6.04
CA ARG A 63 -18.64 -20.65 -6.27
C ARG A 63 -19.61 -19.47 -6.29
N VAL A 64 -20.78 -19.64 -6.91
CA VAL A 64 -21.79 -18.57 -7.02
C VAL A 64 -22.33 -18.15 -5.65
N ASP A 65 -22.60 -19.11 -4.75
CA ASP A 65 -23.09 -18.83 -3.40
C ASP A 65 -21.98 -18.24 -2.52
N ALA A 66 -20.74 -18.72 -2.68
CA ALA A 66 -19.59 -18.17 -1.98
C ALA A 66 -19.31 -16.72 -2.37
N LEU A 67 -19.45 -16.38 -3.67
CA LEU A 67 -19.35 -15.00 -4.16
C LEU A 67 -20.45 -14.12 -3.55
N ALA A 68 -21.70 -14.58 -3.60
CA ALA A 68 -22.84 -13.86 -3.03
C ALA A 68 -22.66 -13.60 -1.52
N LEU A 69 -22.22 -14.61 -0.74
CA LEU A 69 -21.97 -14.46 0.69
C LEU A 69 -20.87 -13.43 0.98
N ALA A 70 -19.84 -13.39 0.15
CA ALA A 70 -18.74 -12.44 0.28
C ALA A 70 -19.07 -11.03 -0.26
N GLY A 71 -20.26 -10.83 -0.85
CA GLY A 71 -20.62 -9.58 -1.53
C GLY A 71 -19.77 -9.31 -2.77
N LEU A 72 -19.23 -10.37 -3.40
CA LEU A 72 -18.35 -10.30 -4.57
C LEU A 72 -19.13 -10.67 -5.84
N ILE A 73 -18.73 -10.08 -6.97
CA ILE A 73 -19.17 -10.52 -8.30
C ILE A 73 -18.06 -11.25 -9.05
N GLU A 74 -18.39 -11.82 -10.20
CA GLU A 74 -17.39 -12.42 -11.08
C GLU A 74 -16.30 -11.40 -11.48
N GLY A 75 -15.04 -11.85 -11.46
CA GLY A 75 -13.86 -11.02 -11.68
C GLY A 75 -13.38 -10.25 -10.45
N ASP A 76 -14.14 -10.14 -9.36
CA ASP A 76 -13.70 -9.37 -8.18
C ASP A 76 -12.51 -9.99 -7.45
N GLN A 77 -12.38 -11.32 -7.49
CA GLN A 77 -11.21 -11.99 -6.92
C GLN A 77 -9.93 -11.63 -7.67
N GLU A 78 -9.99 -11.58 -9.00
CA GLU A 78 -8.85 -11.18 -9.84
C GLU A 78 -8.48 -9.72 -9.55
N ARG A 79 -9.48 -8.84 -9.37
CA ARG A 79 -9.27 -7.44 -8.97
C ARG A 79 -8.67 -7.32 -7.56
N ALA A 80 -9.10 -8.14 -6.60
CA ALA A 80 -8.52 -8.18 -5.26
C ALA A 80 -7.06 -8.66 -5.25
N VAL A 81 -6.74 -9.63 -6.10
CA VAL A 81 -5.36 -10.10 -6.33
C VAL A 81 -4.52 -8.99 -6.98
N ALA A 82 -5.02 -8.34 -8.03
CA ALA A 82 -4.35 -7.24 -8.71
C ALA A 82 -4.10 -6.05 -7.76
N TRP A 83 -5.09 -5.67 -6.94
CA TRP A 83 -4.96 -4.69 -5.85
C TRP A 83 -3.82 -5.06 -4.90
N THR A 84 -3.80 -6.31 -4.43
CA THR A 84 -2.79 -6.79 -3.48
C THR A 84 -1.38 -6.74 -4.09
N ALA A 85 -1.25 -7.15 -5.36
CA ALA A 85 0.01 -7.10 -6.09
C ALA A 85 0.50 -5.65 -6.28
N TRP A 86 -0.38 -4.76 -6.71
CA TRP A 86 -0.07 -3.33 -6.89
C TRP A 86 0.35 -2.66 -5.58
N ARG A 87 -0.38 -2.89 -4.47
CA ARG A 87 -0.03 -2.33 -3.15
C ARG A 87 1.36 -2.80 -2.70
N LYS A 88 1.69 -4.07 -2.95
CA LYS A 88 3.03 -4.60 -2.65
C LYS A 88 4.10 -3.97 -3.53
N ALA A 89 3.83 -3.75 -4.82
CA ALA A 89 4.75 -3.08 -5.74
C ALA A 89 5.00 -1.62 -5.32
N MET A 90 3.94 -0.88 -4.94
CA MET A 90 4.04 0.46 -4.36
C MET A 90 4.96 0.45 -3.13
N GLN A 91 4.72 -0.44 -2.15
CA GLN A 91 5.51 -0.53 -0.94
C GLN A 91 6.98 -0.92 -1.20
N ALA A 92 7.22 -1.80 -2.17
CA ALA A 92 8.56 -2.19 -2.58
C ALA A 92 9.32 -1.01 -3.20
N GLU A 93 8.67 -0.24 -4.07
CA GLU A 93 9.27 0.95 -4.67
C GLU A 93 9.55 2.04 -3.63
N CYS A 94 8.64 2.27 -2.69
CA CYS A 94 8.89 3.20 -1.58
C CYS A 94 10.13 2.81 -0.78
N ARG A 95 10.30 1.50 -0.52
CA ARG A 95 11.48 0.98 0.18
C ARG A 95 12.75 1.22 -0.64
N ARG A 96 12.74 0.86 -1.92
CA ARG A 96 13.84 1.09 -2.85
C ARG A 96 14.28 2.56 -2.86
N ALA A 97 13.33 3.48 -3.06
CA ALA A 97 13.62 4.91 -3.11
C ALA A 97 14.19 5.46 -1.79
N ILE A 98 13.78 4.90 -0.64
CA ILE A 98 14.35 5.26 0.67
C ILE A 98 15.80 4.77 0.81
N GLU A 99 16.05 3.52 0.42
CA GLU A 99 17.35 2.86 0.53
C GLU A 99 18.39 3.48 -0.43
N ASP A 100 18.00 3.70 -1.68
CA ASP A 100 18.85 4.28 -2.74
C ASP A 100 18.97 5.81 -2.62
N GLY A 101 18.02 6.44 -1.93
CA GLY A 101 17.91 7.89 -1.84
C GLY A 101 17.38 8.58 -3.11
N ASP A 102 16.68 7.84 -3.95
CA ASP A 102 16.10 8.30 -5.21
C ASP A 102 14.65 8.76 -5.08
N VAL A 103 14.09 9.22 -6.21
CA VAL A 103 12.65 9.48 -6.36
C VAL A 103 11.92 8.17 -6.64
N PRO A 104 10.79 7.88 -5.95
CA PRO A 104 9.98 6.70 -6.24
C PRO A 104 9.29 6.77 -7.61
N VAL A 105 9.22 5.63 -8.31
CA VAL A 105 8.49 5.45 -9.57
C VAL A 105 7.19 4.70 -9.33
N TRP A 106 6.08 5.44 -9.29
CA TRP A 106 4.78 4.88 -8.93
C TRP A 106 4.21 3.97 -10.02
N PRO A 107 3.93 2.68 -9.75
CA PRO A 107 3.20 1.84 -10.69
C PRO A 107 1.77 2.34 -10.89
N ASP A 108 1.29 2.24 -12.13
CA ASP A 108 -0.10 2.56 -12.46
C ASP A 108 -1.09 1.66 -11.71
N VAL A 109 -2.24 2.22 -11.37
CA VAL A 109 -3.33 1.46 -10.77
C VAL A 109 -3.86 0.46 -11.81
N PRO A 110 -3.96 -0.85 -11.49
CA PRO A 110 -4.44 -1.82 -12.45
C PRO A 110 -5.89 -1.55 -12.86
N THR A 111 -6.23 -1.90 -14.10
CA THR A 111 -7.57 -1.70 -14.65
C THR A 111 -8.66 -2.33 -13.77
N GLY A 112 -9.72 -1.56 -13.49
CA GLY A 112 -10.88 -2.01 -12.71
C GLY A 112 -10.65 -2.11 -11.20
N VAL A 113 -9.43 -1.89 -10.69
CA VAL A 113 -9.14 -1.93 -9.24
C VAL A 113 -9.78 -0.75 -8.50
N ALA A 114 -9.75 0.45 -9.08
CA ALA A 114 -10.41 1.62 -8.47
C ALA A 114 -11.94 1.45 -8.40
N GLU A 115 -12.55 0.90 -9.44
CA GLU A 115 -14.00 0.61 -9.48
C GLU A 115 -14.39 -0.50 -8.49
N PHE A 116 -13.54 -1.52 -8.36
CA PHE A 116 -13.68 -2.54 -7.34
C PHE A 116 -13.59 -1.94 -5.94
N ALA A 117 -12.56 -1.14 -5.67
CA ALA A 117 -12.38 -0.46 -4.38
C ALA A 117 -13.57 0.47 -4.05
N ALA A 118 -14.15 1.17 -5.02
CA ALA A 118 -15.30 2.05 -4.77
C ALA A 118 -16.58 1.32 -4.35
N ARG A 119 -16.69 0.00 -4.60
CA ARG A 119 -17.82 -0.84 -4.19
C ARG A 119 -17.64 -1.52 -2.84
N HIS A 120 -16.45 -1.42 -2.23
CA HIS A 120 -16.07 -2.08 -0.98
C HIS A 120 -15.60 -1.08 0.07
#